data_AF-A0A9W6Z4A9-F1
#
_entry.id   AF-A0A9W6Z4A9-F1
#
_cell.length_a   1.000
_cell.length_b   1.000
_cell.length_c   1.000
_cell.angle_alpha   90.00
_cell.angle_beta   90.00
_cell.angle_gamma   90.00
#
_symmetry.space_group_name_H-M   'P 1'
#
loop_
_entity.id
_entity.type
_entity.pdbx_description
1 polymer ?
#
loop_
_entity_poly.entity_id
_entity_poly.type
_entity_poly.pdbx_seq_one_letter_code
_entity_poly.pdbx_strand_id
1 'polypeptide(L)'
;MVLPMPLLLHIRQLYSLAERGFAPKVFSKCNSKGIPVYAVLVVVCFSLLSLLQLGKNSAVVLNWIVSLCTGAQLINYGWMCFIYIGFYRALKAQGIDRESLPYRSWFQPYSIYICTFFVWIDIFVIGYTVFLPGWWKVSDFLFSYLMIFVNVGLFVFWKLFKRTKFKNPAEVDLTSGLEEVQKHEEEILAEEGGQDHSKDSWFSKAMSWVF
;
A
#
# COMPACT_ATOMS: atom_id res chain seq x y z
N MET A 1 -21.00 15.66 -15.45
CA MET A 1 -19.57 16.00 -15.30
C MET A 1 -18.88 14.78 -14.71
N VAL A 2 -18.45 13.86 -15.58
CA VAL A 2 -17.84 12.59 -15.21
C VAL A 2 -16.38 12.87 -14.87
N LEU A 3 -16.05 12.92 -13.59
CA LEU A 3 -14.65 12.99 -13.17
C LEU A 3 -13.96 11.70 -13.67
N PRO A 4 -12.78 11.76 -14.31
CA PRO A 4 -12.13 10.56 -14.82
C PRO A 4 -11.90 9.54 -13.68
N MET A 5 -12.28 8.28 -13.91
CA MET A 5 -12.21 7.17 -12.95
C MET A 5 -10.93 7.11 -12.08
N PRO A 6 -9.70 7.32 -12.62
CA PRO A 6 -8.49 7.25 -11.79
C PRO A 6 -8.43 8.29 -10.66
N LEU A 7 -9.08 9.45 -10.80
CA LEU A 7 -9.10 10.47 -9.74
C LEU A 7 -10.01 10.05 -8.59
N LEU A 8 -11.14 9.42 -8.91
CA LEU A 8 -12.13 8.99 -7.91
C LEU A 8 -11.56 7.93 -6.97
N LEU A 9 -10.71 7.02 -7.48
CA LEU A 9 -10.09 5.99 -6.66
C LEU A 9 -9.26 6.60 -5.52
N HIS A 10 -8.31 7.50 -5.84
CA HIS A 10 -7.43 8.12 -4.85
C HIS A 10 -8.19 8.95 -3.81
N ILE A 11 -9.24 9.66 -4.24
CA ILE A 11 -10.09 10.44 -3.34
C ILE A 11 -10.82 9.51 -2.35
N ARG A 12 -11.34 8.37 -2.81
CA ARG A 12 -12.01 7.37 -1.96
C ARG A 12 -11.05 6.70 -0.99
N GLN A 13 -9.83 6.38 -1.43
CA GLN A 13 -8.78 5.84 -0.56
C GLN A 13 -8.45 6.82 0.58
N LEU A 14 -8.24 8.10 0.25
CA LEU A 14 -7.93 9.12 1.25
C LEU A 14 -9.10 9.37 2.20
N TYR A 15 -10.34 9.34 1.68
CA TYR A 15 -11.55 9.43 2.49
C TYR A 15 -11.68 8.26 3.48
N SER A 16 -11.47 7.02 3.01
CA SER A 16 -11.51 5.83 3.86
C SER A 16 -10.44 5.87 4.97
N LEU A 17 -9.23 6.35 4.65
CA LEU A 17 -8.17 6.55 5.66
C LEU A 17 -8.55 7.60 6.72
N ALA A 18 -9.24 8.68 6.32
CA ALA A 18 -9.67 9.74 7.22
C ALA A 18 -10.81 9.27 8.15
N GLU A 19 -11.75 8.48 7.62
CA GLU A 19 -12.83 7.87 8.40
C GLU A 19 -12.30 6.90 9.46
N ARG A 20 -11.30 6.08 9.09
CA ARG A 20 -10.60 5.17 10.01
C ARG A 20 -9.70 5.87 11.02
N GLY A 21 -9.61 7.21 11.00
CA GLY A 21 -8.84 8.02 11.94
C GLY A 21 -7.32 7.94 11.78
N PHE A 22 -6.82 7.40 10.66
CA PHE A 22 -5.39 7.37 10.33
C PHE A 22 -4.91 8.70 9.72
N ALA A 23 -5.81 9.50 9.13
CA ALA A 23 -5.53 10.84 8.61
C ALA A 23 -6.23 11.93 9.46
N PRO A 24 -5.71 13.17 9.52
CA PRO A 24 -6.34 14.23 10.30
C PRO A 24 -7.77 14.51 9.80
N LYS A 25 -8.71 14.68 10.74
CA LYS A 25 -10.17 14.79 10.51
C LYS A 25 -10.59 15.86 9.49
N VAL A 26 -9.70 16.78 9.16
CA VAL A 26 -9.90 17.80 8.12
C VAL A 26 -10.18 17.17 6.75
N PHE A 27 -9.57 16.01 6.44
CA PHE A 27 -9.80 15.29 5.18
C PHE A 27 -11.12 14.51 5.14
N SER A 28 -11.78 14.28 6.29
CA SER A 28 -13.09 13.63 6.38
C SER A 28 -14.25 14.61 6.14
N LYS A 29 -13.98 15.93 6.08
CA LYS A 29 -15.03 16.93 5.87
C LYS A 29 -15.54 16.91 4.43
N CYS A 30 -16.69 16.26 4.23
CA CYS A 30 -17.42 16.25 2.97
C CYS A 30 -18.31 17.48 2.80
N ASN A 31 -18.44 17.95 1.55
CA ASN A 31 -19.46 18.92 1.16
C ASN A 31 -20.84 18.22 1.02
N SER A 32 -21.94 18.98 0.91
CA SER A 32 -23.32 18.48 0.81
C SER A 32 -23.60 17.49 -0.33
N LYS A 33 -22.66 17.30 -1.26
CA LYS A 33 -22.71 16.31 -2.35
C LYS A 33 -21.87 15.05 -2.09
N GLY A 34 -21.35 14.86 -0.88
CA GLY A 34 -20.55 13.69 -0.49
C GLY A 34 -19.10 13.70 -1.00
N ILE A 35 -18.62 14.84 -1.53
CA ILE A 35 -17.27 14.96 -2.09
C ILE A 35 -16.34 15.62 -1.05
N PRO A 36 -15.23 14.98 -0.63
CA PRO A 36 -14.24 15.57 0.27
C PRO A 36 -13.39 16.59 -0.49
N VAL A 37 -13.70 17.89 -0.32
CA VAL A 37 -13.11 18.99 -1.09
C VAL A 37 -11.60 19.11 -0.88
N TYR A 38 -11.12 18.89 0.35
CA TYR A 38 -9.69 18.96 0.67
C TYR A 38 -8.88 17.84 -0.01
N ALA A 39 -9.44 16.64 -0.11
CA ALA A 39 -8.80 15.52 -0.82
C ALA A 39 -8.68 15.81 -2.32
N VAL A 40 -9.74 16.34 -2.93
CA VAL A 40 -9.75 16.74 -4.35
C VAL A 40 -8.69 17.81 -4.62
N LEU A 41 -8.62 18.84 -3.76
CA LEU A 41 -7.67 19.93 -3.94
C LEU A 41 -6.22 19.43 -3.96
N VAL A 42 -5.86 18.52 -3.05
CA VAL A 42 -4.52 17.93 -3.00
C VAL A 42 -4.21 17.16 -4.29
N VAL A 43 -5.13 16.31 -4.76
CA VAL A 43 -4.93 15.52 -5.98
C VAL A 43 -4.77 16.42 -7.22
N VAL A 44 -5.55 17.50 -7.29
CA VAL A 44 -5.45 18.48 -8.38
C VAL A 44 -4.13 19.26 -8.31
N CYS A 45 -3.64 19.63 -7.12
CA CYS A 45 -2.33 20.26 -6.95
C CYS A 45 -1.20 19.36 -7.45
N PHE A 46 -1.20 18.06 -7.11
CA PHE A 46 -0.22 17.11 -7.63
C PHE A 46 -0.33 16.92 -9.15
N SER A 47 -1.54 16.92 -9.69
CA SER A 47 -1.77 16.83 -11.15
C SER A 47 -1.21 18.06 -11.88
N LEU A 48 -1.40 19.26 -11.32
CA LEU A 48 -0.82 20.50 -11.83
C LEU A 48 0.71 20.52 -11.72
N LEU A 49 1.27 19.91 -10.68
CA LEU A 49 2.71 19.82 -10.49
C LEU A 49 3.38 19.00 -11.60
N SER A 50 2.69 17.98 -12.13
CA SER A 50 3.16 17.20 -13.29
C SER A 50 3.31 18.05 -14.56
N LEU A 51 2.45 19.05 -14.76
CA LEU A 51 2.54 19.98 -15.91
C LEU A 51 3.81 20.84 -15.89
N LEU A 52 4.50 20.92 -14.75
CA LEU A 52 5.78 21.61 -14.66
C LEU A 52 6.83 20.96 -15.59
N GLN A 53 6.70 19.67 -15.91
CA GLN A 53 7.61 18.92 -16.80
C GLN A 53 7.88 19.58 -18.16
N LEU A 54 6.96 20.42 -18.66
CA LEU A 54 7.14 21.11 -19.95
C LEU A 54 8.27 22.17 -19.95
N GLY A 55 8.81 22.56 -18.78
CA GLY A 55 9.92 23.52 -18.65
C GLY A 55 11.33 22.90 -18.74
N LYS A 56 12.29 23.65 -19.31
CA LYS A 56 13.68 23.20 -19.56
C LYS A 56 14.46 22.76 -18.31
N ASN A 57 14.15 23.30 -17.12
CA ASN A 57 14.78 22.92 -15.84
C ASN A 57 13.88 22.02 -14.97
N SER A 58 12.64 21.79 -15.39
CA SER A 58 11.62 21.13 -14.57
C SER A 58 11.75 19.62 -14.54
N ALA A 59 12.37 19.02 -15.56
CA ALA A 59 12.61 17.59 -15.62
C ALA A 59 13.45 17.09 -14.43
N VAL A 60 14.39 17.92 -13.93
CA VAL A 60 15.23 17.58 -12.77
C VAL A 60 14.39 17.51 -11.49
N VAL A 61 13.54 18.51 -11.26
CA VAL A 61 12.67 18.57 -10.06
C VAL A 61 11.64 17.44 -10.07
N LEU A 62 11.07 17.13 -11.24
CA LEU A 62 10.16 16.01 -11.37
C LEU A 62 10.86 14.69 -11.08
N ASN A 63 12.09 14.51 -11.57
CA ASN A 63 12.88 13.31 -11.27
C ASN A 63 13.13 13.14 -9.77
N TRP A 64 13.37 14.24 -9.03
CA TRP A 64 13.46 14.20 -7.56
C TRP A 64 12.14 13.74 -6.92
N ILE A 65 11.00 14.28 -7.34
CA ILE A 65 9.68 13.90 -6.80
C ILE A 65 9.36 12.42 -7.10
N VAL A 66 9.66 11.95 -8.31
CA VAL A 66 9.46 10.54 -8.70
C VAL A 66 10.36 9.63 -7.87
N SER A 67 11.64 9.98 -7.70
CA SER A 67 12.57 9.21 -6.88
C SER A 67 12.10 9.14 -5.41
N LEU A 68 11.59 10.24 -4.86
CA LEU A 68 10.97 10.28 -3.54
C LEU A 68 9.74 9.37 -3.45
N CYS A 69 8.85 9.42 -4.44
CA CYS A 69 7.65 8.58 -4.49
C CYS A 69 8.01 7.08 -4.54
N THR A 70 8.96 6.71 -5.39
CA THR A 70 9.46 5.33 -5.52
C THR A 70 10.06 4.84 -4.21
N GLY A 71 10.86 5.67 -3.52
CA GLY A 71 11.41 5.33 -2.20
C GLY A 71 10.31 5.11 -1.15
N ALA A 72 9.28 5.96 -1.13
CA ALA A 72 8.13 5.79 -0.22
C ALA A 72 7.36 4.50 -0.50
N GLN A 73 7.14 4.16 -1.77
CA GLN A 73 6.46 2.95 -2.18
C GLN A 73 7.25 1.69 -1.80
N LEU A 74 8.57 1.70 -1.96
CA LEU A 74 9.42 0.57 -1.60
C LEU A 74 9.37 0.29 -0.08
N ILE A 75 9.40 1.34 0.74
CA ILE A 75 9.26 1.20 2.19
C ILE A 75 7.86 0.65 2.56
N ASN A 76 6.81 1.06 1.83
CA ASN A 76 5.46 0.52 2.03
C ASN A 76 5.44 -1.01 1.79
N TYR A 77 6.10 -1.49 0.75
CA TYR A 77 6.26 -2.94 0.53
C TYR A 77 7.01 -3.63 1.68
N GLY A 78 8.04 -2.97 2.24
CA GLY A 78 8.74 -3.48 3.42
C GLY A 78 7.82 -3.66 4.63
N TRP A 79 6.97 -2.67 4.90
CA TRP A 79 5.95 -2.76 5.96
C TRP A 79 4.91 -3.84 5.67
N MET A 80 4.47 -3.98 4.42
CA MET A 80 3.53 -5.02 4.01
C MET A 80 4.08 -6.42 4.29
N CYS A 81 5.34 -6.68 3.91
CA CYS A 81 6.02 -7.94 4.22
C CYS A 81 6.12 -8.18 5.73
N PHE A 82 6.47 -7.16 6.52
CA PHE A 82 6.58 -7.28 7.97
C PHE A 82 5.24 -7.61 8.65
N ILE A 83 4.16 -6.90 8.26
CA ILE A 83 2.80 -7.16 8.76
C ILE A 83 2.37 -8.57 8.37
N TYR A 84 2.66 -9.01 7.14
CA TYR A 84 2.32 -10.34 6.68
C TYR A 84 3.01 -11.45 7.49
N ILE A 85 4.30 -11.30 7.83
CA ILE A 85 5.01 -12.22 8.72
C ILE A 85 4.33 -12.26 10.09
N GLY A 86 3.90 -11.11 10.61
CA GLY A 86 3.11 -11.01 11.85
C GLY A 86 1.80 -11.79 11.77
N PHE A 87 1.04 -11.60 10.69
CA PHE A 87 -0.21 -12.30 10.41
C PHE A 87 -0.01 -13.82 10.31
N TYR A 88 1.04 -14.26 9.60
CA TYR A 88 1.39 -15.67 9.50
C TYR A 88 1.71 -16.29 10.86
N ARG A 89 2.45 -15.57 11.72
CA ARG A 89 2.75 -16.01 13.09
C ARG A 89 1.49 -16.07 13.96
N ALA A 90 0.54 -15.15 13.78
CA ALA A 90 -0.72 -15.13 14.50
C ALA A 90 -1.61 -16.33 14.11
N LEU A 91 -1.76 -16.60 12.81
CA LEU A 91 -2.49 -17.79 12.31
C LEU A 91 -1.92 -19.09 12.90
N LYS A 92 -0.59 -19.23 12.89
CA LYS A 92 0.09 -20.41 13.45
C LYS A 92 -0.12 -20.53 14.97
N ALA A 93 -0.18 -19.41 15.69
CA ALA A 93 -0.39 -19.39 17.14
C ALA A 93 -1.85 -19.71 17.53
N GLN A 94 -2.82 -19.33 16.70
CA GLN A 94 -4.25 -19.58 16.92
C GLN A 94 -4.75 -20.92 16.37
N GLY A 95 -3.89 -21.68 15.69
CA GLY A 95 -4.24 -23.00 15.16
C GLY A 95 -5.28 -22.97 14.04
N ILE A 96 -5.51 -21.81 13.42
CA ILE A 96 -6.42 -21.67 12.28
C ILE A 96 -5.74 -22.32 11.07
N ASP A 97 -6.37 -23.35 10.53
CA ASP A 97 -5.86 -24.05 9.37
C ASP A 97 -5.92 -23.16 8.13
N ARG A 98 -4.87 -23.20 7.30
CA ARG A 98 -4.74 -22.29 6.15
C ARG A 98 -5.73 -22.59 5.05
N GLU A 99 -6.34 -23.77 5.08
CA GLU A 99 -7.38 -24.16 4.13
C GLU A 99 -8.72 -23.47 4.42
N SER A 100 -8.86 -22.82 5.60
CA SER A 100 -10.03 -21.99 5.91
C SER A 100 -9.98 -20.59 5.29
N LEU A 101 -8.84 -20.18 4.71
CA LEU A 101 -8.69 -18.87 4.08
C LEU A 101 -9.08 -18.95 2.60
N PRO A 102 -9.92 -18.03 2.09
CA PRO A 102 -10.38 -18.05 0.70
C PRO A 102 -9.26 -17.85 -0.33
N TYR A 103 -8.16 -17.19 0.07
CA TYR A 103 -7.01 -16.96 -0.80
C TYR A 103 -5.72 -17.54 -0.20
N ARG A 104 -5.12 -18.51 -0.91
CA ARG A 104 -3.89 -19.21 -0.51
C ARG A 104 -2.81 -19.01 -1.56
N SER A 105 -1.69 -18.40 -1.17
CA SER A 105 -0.50 -18.42 -2.02
C SER A 105 0.20 -19.78 -1.89
N TRP A 106 0.44 -20.44 -3.02
CA TRP A 106 0.92 -21.82 -3.11
C TRP A 106 2.26 -22.07 -2.38
N PHE A 107 3.16 -21.07 -2.35
CA PHE A 107 4.52 -21.19 -1.78
C PHE A 107 4.71 -20.63 -0.36
N GLN A 108 3.63 -20.40 0.39
CA GLN A 108 3.75 -19.97 1.78
C GLN A 108 4.23 -21.12 2.70
N PRO A 109 5.22 -20.89 3.57
CA PRO A 109 5.78 -19.60 4.01
C PRO A 109 7.08 -19.15 3.32
N TYR A 110 7.69 -19.98 2.49
CA TYR A 110 9.02 -19.68 1.92
C TYR A 110 8.99 -18.42 1.05
N SER A 111 7.91 -18.21 0.30
CA SER A 111 7.73 -17.03 -0.55
C SER A 111 7.84 -15.72 0.25
N ILE A 112 7.25 -15.62 1.45
CA ILE A 112 7.29 -14.34 2.19
C ILE A 112 8.69 -14.03 2.74
N TYR A 113 9.45 -15.04 3.16
CA TYR A 113 10.82 -14.83 3.64
C TYR A 113 11.73 -14.38 2.50
N ILE A 114 11.56 -14.96 1.31
CA ILE A 114 12.30 -14.57 0.10
C ILE A 114 11.92 -13.13 -0.30
N CYS A 115 10.63 -12.80 -0.38
CA CYS A 115 10.18 -11.44 -0.69
C CYS A 115 10.69 -10.42 0.32
N THR A 116 10.65 -10.75 1.62
CA THR A 116 11.16 -9.87 2.67
C THR A 116 12.65 -9.62 2.47
N PHE A 117 13.44 -10.65 2.18
CA PHE A 117 14.86 -10.52 1.92
C PHE A 117 15.15 -9.60 0.73
N PHE A 118 14.46 -9.79 -0.40
CA PHE A 118 14.65 -8.95 -1.59
C PHE A 118 14.22 -7.50 -1.34
N VAL A 119 13.09 -7.26 -0.70
CA VAL A 119 12.62 -5.90 -0.39
C VAL A 119 13.60 -5.17 0.53
N TRP A 120 14.18 -5.85 1.53
CA TRP A 120 15.22 -5.25 2.37
C TRP A 120 16.49 -4.93 1.57
N ILE A 121 16.90 -5.82 0.67
CA ILE A 121 18.04 -5.55 -0.23
C ILE A 121 17.75 -4.32 -1.09
N ASP A 122 16.58 -4.23 -1.72
CA ASP A 122 16.22 -3.11 -2.57
C ASP A 122 16.25 -1.78 -1.80
N ILE A 123 15.82 -1.78 -0.53
CA ILE A 123 15.88 -0.59 0.35
C ILE A 123 17.33 -0.15 0.57
N PHE A 124 18.27 -1.08 0.74
CA PHE A 124 19.70 -0.75 0.86
C PHE A 124 20.31 -0.32 -0.47
N VAL A 125 19.87 -0.93 -1.58
CA VAL A 125 20.39 -0.66 -2.92
C VAL A 125 19.89 0.68 -3.43
N ILE A 126 18.70 1.17 -3.10
CA ILE A 126 18.14 2.39 -3.73
C ILE A 126 19.06 3.64 -3.68
N GLY A 127 19.92 3.75 -2.66
CA GLY A 127 20.90 4.83 -2.50
C GLY A 127 22.31 4.55 -3.05
N TYR A 128 22.52 3.41 -3.74
CA TYR A 128 23.85 2.95 -4.17
C TYR A 128 24.56 3.96 -5.09
N THR A 129 23.79 4.71 -5.88
CA THR A 129 24.29 5.67 -6.86
C THR A 129 25.08 6.80 -6.21
N VAL A 130 24.84 7.08 -4.93
CA VAL A 130 25.55 8.10 -4.16
C VAL A 130 26.95 7.65 -3.75
N PHE A 131 27.18 6.35 -3.62
CA PHE A 131 28.47 5.79 -3.21
C PHE A 131 29.41 5.49 -4.38
N LEU A 132 29.01 5.78 -5.62
CA LEU A 132 29.86 5.63 -6.79
C LEU A 132 30.90 6.77 -6.87
N PRO A 133 32.19 6.46 -7.06
CA PRO A 133 33.24 7.47 -7.17
C PRO A 133 33.00 8.36 -8.39
N GLY A 134 32.94 9.69 -8.16
CA GLY A 134 32.75 10.71 -9.21
C GLY A 134 31.34 11.32 -9.31
N TRP A 135 30.35 10.81 -8.57
CA TRP A 135 28.94 11.25 -8.63
C TRP A 135 28.40 11.83 -7.31
N TRP A 136 29.29 12.30 -6.43
CA TRP A 136 28.92 12.81 -5.11
C TRP A 136 28.15 14.13 -5.19
N LYS A 137 26.82 14.04 -5.24
CA LYS A 137 25.90 15.18 -5.17
C LYS A 137 25.13 15.12 -3.86
N VAL A 138 25.32 16.15 -3.02
CA VAL A 138 24.64 16.28 -1.73
C VAL A 138 23.11 16.28 -1.90
N SER A 139 22.60 16.85 -2.99
CA SER A 139 21.17 16.83 -3.31
C SER A 139 20.63 15.41 -3.51
N ASP A 140 21.34 14.58 -4.27
CA ASP A 140 20.88 13.21 -4.57
C ASP A 140 21.00 12.29 -3.34
N PHE A 141 22.00 12.53 -2.47
CA PHE A 141 22.08 11.89 -1.15
C PHE A 141 20.88 12.27 -0.29
N LEU A 142 20.61 13.57 -0.16
CA LEU A 142 19.55 14.04 0.72
C LEU A 142 18.19 13.53 0.22
N PHE A 143 17.88 13.61 -1.08
CA PHE A 143 16.60 13.11 -1.61
C PHE A 143 16.44 11.59 -1.51
N SER A 144 17.49 10.81 -1.78
CA SER A 144 17.41 9.34 -1.69
C SER A 144 17.23 8.86 -0.24
N TYR A 145 17.90 9.49 0.73
CA TYR A 145 17.86 9.08 2.13
C TYR A 145 16.76 9.78 2.96
N LEU A 146 16.25 10.92 2.51
CA LEU A 146 15.20 11.68 3.20
C LEU A 146 13.97 10.81 3.47
N MET A 147 13.57 9.95 2.53
CA MET A 147 12.40 9.08 2.72
C MET A 147 12.60 8.03 3.81
N ILE A 148 13.80 7.49 3.97
CA ILE A 148 14.13 6.57 5.06
C ILE A 148 14.03 7.32 6.40
N PHE A 149 14.62 8.52 6.48
CA PHE A 149 14.54 9.35 7.70
C PHE A 149 13.10 9.78 8.03
N VAL A 150 12.33 10.18 7.03
CA VAL A 150 10.90 10.54 7.19
C VAL A 150 10.11 9.32 7.65
N ASN A 151 10.36 8.13 7.12
CA ASN A 151 9.67 6.92 7.56
C ASN A 151 9.99 6.58 9.02
N VAL A 152 11.26 6.60 9.41
CA VAL A 152 11.67 6.38 10.80
C VAL A 152 11.07 7.46 11.71
N GLY A 153 11.11 8.73 11.29
CA GLY A 153 10.51 9.85 12.02
C GLY A 153 9.00 9.70 12.19
N LEU A 154 8.27 9.30 11.14
CA LEU A 154 6.83 9.06 11.20
C LEU A 154 6.50 7.84 12.07
N PHE A 155 7.29 6.77 11.98
CA PHE A 155 7.14 5.59 12.81
C PHE A 155 7.36 5.92 14.30
N VAL A 156 8.41 6.68 14.61
CA VAL A 156 8.72 7.14 15.97
C VAL A 156 7.63 8.10 16.46
N PHE A 157 7.20 9.07 15.65
CA PHE A 157 6.11 9.98 15.97
C PHE A 157 4.81 9.22 16.27
N TRP A 158 4.45 8.27 15.42
CA TRP A 158 3.22 7.49 15.61
C TRP A 158 3.31 6.55 16.81
N LYS A 159 4.48 5.93 17.03
CA LYS A 159 4.74 5.09 18.21
C LYS A 159 4.74 5.90 19.51
N LEU A 160 5.25 7.12 19.51
CA LEU A 160 5.21 8.04 20.65
C LEU A 160 3.79 8.57 20.90
N PHE A 161 3.07 8.95 19.84
CA PHE A 161 1.75 9.58 19.94
C PHE A 161 0.63 8.57 20.26
N LYS A 162 0.67 7.37 19.67
CA LYS A 162 -0.33 6.31 19.89
C LYS A 162 0.10 5.25 20.90
N ARG A 163 1.34 5.28 21.40
CA ARG A 163 1.90 4.29 22.36
C ARG A 163 1.49 2.85 22.04
N THR A 164 1.58 2.48 20.76
CA THR A 164 1.20 1.15 20.30
C THR A 164 2.19 0.12 20.86
N LYS A 165 1.69 -0.74 21.75
CA LYS A 165 2.42 -1.92 22.21
C LYS A 165 2.51 -2.91 21.05
N PHE A 166 3.66 -3.55 20.85
CA PHE A 166 3.75 -4.72 19.98
C PHE A 166 2.78 -5.77 20.54
N LYS A 167 1.64 -5.96 19.87
CA LYS A 167 0.66 -6.97 20.29
C LYS A 167 1.29 -8.35 20.13
N ASN A 168 1.08 -9.20 21.13
CA ASN A 168 1.54 -10.58 21.10
C ASN A 168 0.82 -11.29 19.93
N PRO A 169 1.51 -12.05 19.06
CA PRO A 169 0.89 -12.76 17.95
C PRO A 169 -0.32 -13.63 18.33
N ALA A 170 -0.40 -14.09 19.58
CA ALA A 170 -1.53 -14.87 20.09
C ALA A 170 -2.81 -14.05 20.34
N GLU A 171 -2.69 -12.74 20.62
CA GLU A 171 -3.81 -11.83 20.95
C GLU A 171 -4.22 -10.93 19.77
N VAL A 172 -3.66 -11.19 18.58
CA VAL A 172 -4.04 -10.44 17.38
C VAL A 172 -5.45 -10.87 17.00
N ASP A 173 -6.35 -9.90 16.98
CA ASP A 173 -7.73 -10.09 16.55
C ASP A 173 -7.75 -10.39 15.03
N LEU A 174 -7.97 -11.66 14.68
CA LEU A 174 -8.05 -12.14 13.29
C LEU A 174 -9.50 -12.31 12.82
N THR A 175 -10.47 -12.11 13.71
CA THR A 175 -11.89 -12.40 13.44
C THR A 175 -12.74 -11.14 13.34
N SER A 176 -12.34 -10.03 13.95
CA SER A 176 -13.04 -8.75 13.80
C SER A 176 -12.97 -8.23 12.37
N GLY A 177 -14.14 -8.06 11.74
CA GLY A 177 -14.30 -7.64 10.35
C GLY A 177 -14.34 -8.78 9.32
N LEU A 178 -14.03 -10.03 9.72
CA LEU A 178 -14.10 -11.19 8.82
C LEU A 178 -15.54 -11.44 8.35
N GLU A 179 -16.52 -11.28 9.24
CA GLU A 179 -17.95 -11.48 8.93
C GLU A 179 -18.47 -10.47 7.89
N GLU A 180 -17.94 -9.23 7.91
CA GLU A 180 -18.30 -8.21 6.93
C GLU A 180 -17.69 -8.50 5.56
N VAL A 181 -16.44 -9.00 5.53
CA VAL A 181 -15.76 -9.44 4.30
C VAL A 181 -16.42 -10.69 3.72
N GLN A 182 -16.76 -11.67 4.56
CA GLN A 182 -17.43 -12.90 4.12
C GLN A 182 -18.81 -12.61 3.51
N LYS A 183 -19.61 -11.73 4.12
CA LYS A 183 -20.89 -11.30 3.53
C LYS A 183 -20.71 -10.61 2.18
N HIS A 184 -19.69 -9.78 2.04
CA HIS A 184 -19.40 -9.12 0.77
C HIS A 184 -18.92 -10.12 -0.31
N GLU A 185 -18.11 -11.11 0.06
CA GLU A 185 -17.71 -12.20 -0.84
C GLU A 185 -18.91 -13.08 -1.23
N GLU A 186 -19.79 -13.41 -0.29
CA GLU A 186 -21.04 -14.15 -0.57
C GLU A 186 -21.96 -13.38 -1.52
N GLU A 187 -22.08 -12.07 -1.38
CA GLU A 187 -22.82 -11.19 -2.30
C GLU A 187 -22.21 -11.21 -3.71
N ILE A 188 -20.89 -11.07 -3.83
CA ILE A 188 -20.20 -11.11 -5.14
C ILE A 188 -20.33 -12.50 -5.78
N LEU A 189 -20.15 -13.57 -5.02
CA LEU A 189 -20.31 -14.94 -5.52
C LEU A 189 -21.77 -15.24 -5.93
N ALA A 190 -22.75 -14.63 -5.26
CA ALA A 190 -24.15 -14.71 -5.67
C ALA A 190 -24.42 -13.94 -6.98
N GLU A 191 -23.75 -12.81 -7.21
CA GLU A 191 -23.79 -12.06 -8.47
C GLU A 191 -23.07 -12.81 -9.62
N GLU A 192 -21.89 -13.39 -9.35
CA GLU A 192 -21.08 -14.14 -10.31
C GLU A 192 -21.70 -15.52 -10.64
N GLY A 193 -22.29 -16.20 -9.67
CA GLY A 193 -23.05 -17.44 -9.87
C GLY A 193 -24.28 -17.28 -10.77
N GLY A 194 -24.76 -16.04 -10.95
CA GLY A 194 -25.77 -15.70 -11.97
C GLY A 194 -25.20 -15.55 -13.39
N GLN A 195 -23.88 -15.43 -13.56
CA GLN A 195 -23.20 -15.23 -14.85
C GLN A 195 -22.38 -16.44 -15.34
N ASP A 196 -22.08 -17.43 -14.50
CA ASP A 196 -21.03 -18.45 -14.73
C ASP A 196 -21.42 -19.64 -15.64
N HIS A 197 -22.58 -19.65 -16.30
CA HIS A 197 -22.95 -20.80 -17.14
C HIS A 197 -22.31 -20.82 -18.55
N SER A 198 -21.37 -19.92 -18.88
CA SER A 198 -20.90 -19.72 -20.28
C SER A 198 -19.38 -19.77 -20.54
N LYS A 199 -18.47 -19.86 -19.55
CA LYS A 199 -17.05 -19.53 -19.80
C LYS A 199 -15.96 -20.47 -19.27
N ASP A 200 -16.25 -21.76 -19.08
CA ASP A 200 -15.23 -22.72 -18.66
C ASP A 200 -14.70 -23.62 -19.78
N SER A 201 -13.37 -23.74 -19.88
CA SER A 201 -12.73 -25.02 -20.20
C SER A 201 -11.21 -25.04 -20.00
N TRP A 202 -10.47 -23.99 -20.40
CA TRP A 202 -8.99 -24.08 -20.45
C TRP A 202 -8.22 -22.83 -19.95
N PHE A 203 -8.75 -21.62 -20.16
CA PHE A 203 -8.12 -20.39 -19.70
C PHE A 203 -8.21 -20.21 -18.18
N SER A 204 -9.36 -20.58 -17.58
CA SER A 204 -9.53 -20.59 -16.12
C SER A 204 -8.55 -21.55 -15.45
N LYS A 205 -8.34 -22.72 -16.04
CA LYS A 205 -7.43 -23.77 -15.57
C LYS A 205 -5.94 -23.39 -15.67
N ALA A 206 -5.57 -22.65 -16.71
CA ALA A 206 -4.22 -22.09 -16.85
C ALA A 206 -4.00 -20.93 -15.88
N MET A 207 -5.03 -20.10 -15.66
CA MET A 207 -4.95 -18.95 -14.76
C MET A 207 -4.86 -19.40 -13.30
N SER A 208 -5.62 -20.41 -12.88
CA SER A 208 -5.52 -21.02 -11.54
C SER A 208 -4.22 -21.79 -11.28
N TRP A 209 -3.44 -22.09 -12.33
CA TRP A 209 -2.12 -22.69 -12.19
C TRP A 209 -1.04 -21.63 -11.94
N VAL A 210 -1.30 -20.38 -12.36
CA VAL A 210 -0.40 -19.23 -12.23
C VAL A 210 -0.76 -18.35 -11.03
N PHE A 211 -2.04 -18.25 -10.68
CA PHE A 211 -2.61 -17.46 -9.58
C PHE A 211 -3.27 -18.34 -8.52
#